data_AF-A0A498R0Z8-F1
#
_entry.id   AF-A0A498R0Z8-F1
#
_cell.length_a   1.000
_cell.length_b   1.000
_cell.length_c   1.000
_cell.angle_alpha   90.00
_cell.angle_beta   90.00
_cell.angle_gamma   90.00
#
_symmetry.space_group_name_H-M   'P 1'
#
loop_
_entity.id
_entity.type
_entity.pdbx_description
1 polymer ?
#
loop_
_entity_poly.entity_id
_entity_poly.type
_entity_poly.pdbx_seq_one_letter_code
_entity_poly.pdbx_strand_id
1 'polypeptide(L)'
;MSAALAQLPADKKTGKAWNPTPQFSDYDPCADLSAVVVTVVDATRSSPDQALMFHRGAFVGTATPVAYPFTELEVPASTDDLVVLTYRSRQSCDACDDGTLTTVGFQWQGDHVQMLDPPPESLDSPP
;
A
#
# COMPACT_ATOMS: atom_id res chain seq x y z
N MET A 1 -4.40 -12.41 6.67
CA MET A 1 -4.11 -12.08 5.26
C MET A 1 -5.10 -12.68 4.25
N SER A 2 -5.27 -14.00 4.14
CA SER A 2 -6.18 -14.60 3.12
C SER A 2 -7.63 -14.09 3.19
N ALA A 3 -8.15 -13.83 4.39
CA ALA A 3 -9.48 -13.26 4.59
C ALA A 3 -9.60 -11.79 4.15
N ALA A 4 -8.51 -11.03 4.17
CA ALA A 4 -8.49 -9.63 3.70
C ALA A 4 -8.54 -9.60 2.16
N LEU A 5 -7.71 -10.44 1.51
CA LEU A 5 -7.67 -10.53 0.05
C LEU A 5 -9.01 -11.01 -0.54
N ALA A 6 -9.73 -11.88 0.16
CA ALA A 6 -11.06 -12.31 -0.25
C ALA A 6 -12.11 -11.18 -0.26
N GLN A 7 -11.86 -10.08 0.46
CA GLN A 7 -12.74 -8.90 0.50
C GLN A 7 -12.37 -7.86 -0.57
N LEU A 8 -11.21 -7.98 -1.20
CA LEU A 8 -10.76 -7.05 -2.24
C LEU A 8 -11.29 -7.50 -3.60
N PRO A 9 -11.90 -6.59 -4.39
CA PRO A 9 -12.11 -6.88 -5.80
C PRO A 9 -10.76 -7.04 -6.52
N ALA A 10 -10.79 -7.70 -7.68
CA ALA A 10 -9.66 -7.70 -8.60
C ALA A 10 -9.23 -6.27 -8.92
N ASP A 11 -7.93 -6.09 -9.18
CA ASP A 11 -7.39 -4.79 -9.53
C ASP A 11 -8.10 -4.23 -10.77
N LYS A 12 -8.48 -2.95 -10.72
CA LYS A 12 -9.26 -2.31 -11.79
C LYS A 12 -8.45 -2.10 -13.07
N LYS A 13 -7.13 -1.90 -12.96
CA LYS A 13 -6.27 -1.57 -14.11
C LYS A 13 -5.89 -2.83 -14.91
N THR A 14 -5.59 -3.92 -14.21
CA THR A 14 -5.11 -5.17 -14.79
C THR A 14 -6.17 -6.25 -14.89
N GLY A 15 -7.27 -6.13 -14.13
CA GLY A 15 -8.30 -7.17 -13.99
C GLY A 15 -7.84 -8.42 -13.23
N LYS A 16 -6.62 -8.40 -12.67
CA LYS A 16 -6.00 -9.56 -12.04
C LYS A 16 -6.34 -9.63 -10.55
N ALA A 17 -6.30 -10.85 -10.01
CA ALA A 17 -6.39 -11.08 -8.57
C ALA A 17 -5.10 -10.64 -7.86
N TRP A 18 -5.23 -10.32 -6.57
CA TRP A 18 -4.11 -9.99 -5.70
C TRP A 18 -3.34 -11.26 -5.30
N ASN A 19 -2.02 -11.18 -5.29
CA ASN A 19 -1.14 -12.26 -4.87
C ASN A 19 -1.16 -12.38 -3.32
N PRO A 20 -1.39 -13.58 -2.76
CA PRO A 20 -1.38 -13.78 -1.31
C PRO A 20 -0.01 -13.65 -0.65
N THR A 21 1.07 -13.68 -1.42
CA THR A 21 2.42 -13.45 -0.91
C THR A 21 2.71 -11.96 -0.81
N PRO A 22 3.00 -11.43 0.39
CA PRO A 22 3.33 -10.02 0.57
C PRO A 22 4.64 -9.65 -0.15
N GLN A 23 4.68 -8.44 -0.72
CA GLN A 23 5.94 -7.81 -1.15
C GLN A 23 6.67 -7.23 0.08
N PHE A 24 5.92 -6.53 0.93
CA PHE A 24 6.41 -5.95 2.19
C PHE A 24 5.35 -6.14 3.28
N SER A 25 5.77 -6.21 4.54
CA SER A 25 4.87 -6.42 5.67
C SER A 25 5.54 -6.01 6.98
N ASP A 26 4.82 -5.25 7.78
CA ASP A 26 5.05 -5.04 9.23
C ASP A 26 3.87 -5.59 10.05
N TYR A 27 2.98 -6.38 9.43
CA TYR A 27 1.82 -6.98 10.07
C TYR A 27 2.12 -7.51 11.47
N ASP A 28 1.45 -6.92 12.45
CA ASP A 28 1.45 -7.33 13.85
C ASP A 28 -0.02 -7.38 14.33
N PRO A 29 -0.52 -8.56 14.76
CA PRO A 29 -1.89 -8.67 15.27
C PRO A 29 -2.11 -7.93 16.60
N CYS A 30 -1.06 -7.44 17.26
CA CYS A 30 -1.13 -6.68 18.51
C CYS A 30 -1.05 -5.16 18.29
N ALA A 31 -0.52 -4.71 17.15
CA ALA A 31 -0.40 -3.29 16.84
C ALA A 31 -1.78 -2.64 16.59
N ASP A 32 -1.89 -1.37 16.96
CA ASP A 32 -3.06 -0.54 16.63
C ASP A 32 -3.14 -0.26 15.13
N LEU A 33 -2.01 -0.19 14.42
CA LEU A 33 -1.98 -0.19 12.98
C LEU A 33 -0.79 -0.99 12.47
N SER A 34 -1.05 -1.85 11.50
CA SER A 34 0.00 -2.50 10.71
C SER A 34 -0.48 -2.69 9.27
N ALA A 35 0.45 -2.98 8.38
CA ALA A 35 0.21 -3.05 6.96
C ALA A 35 0.84 -4.27 6.28
N VAL A 36 0.24 -4.61 5.15
CA VAL A 36 0.80 -5.56 4.21
C VAL A 36 0.68 -4.99 2.81
N VAL A 37 1.81 -4.89 2.10
CA VAL A 37 1.84 -4.49 0.71
C VAL A 37 1.78 -5.73 -0.17
N VAL A 38 0.79 -5.79 -1.05
CA VAL A 38 0.61 -6.86 -2.03
C VAL A 38 0.63 -6.31 -3.44
N THR A 39 0.95 -7.17 -4.38
CA THR A 39 0.86 -6.89 -5.83
C THR A 39 -0.05 -7.91 -6.49
N VAL A 40 -0.34 -7.76 -7.79
CA VAL A 40 -1.18 -8.70 -8.54
C VAL A 40 -0.44 -10.00 -8.87
N VAL A 41 -1.19 -11.05 -9.23
CA VAL A 41 -0.59 -12.30 -9.76
C VAL A 41 0.13 -12.05 -11.10
N ASP A 42 1.26 -12.74 -11.32
CA ASP A 42 2.16 -12.52 -12.46
C ASP A 42 2.54 -11.05 -12.65
N ALA A 43 2.83 -10.36 -11.53
CA ALA A 43 3.26 -8.98 -11.52
C ALA A 43 4.66 -8.81 -12.14
N THR A 44 4.82 -7.70 -12.83
CA THR A 44 6.11 -7.07 -13.16
C THR A 44 6.39 -5.95 -12.16
N ARG A 45 7.59 -5.36 -12.21
CA ARG A 45 7.99 -4.30 -11.28
C ARG A 45 7.07 -3.08 -11.30
N SER A 46 6.51 -2.73 -12.46
CA SER A 46 5.56 -1.63 -12.66
C SER A 46 4.10 -2.01 -12.42
N SER A 47 3.84 -3.22 -11.91
CA SER A 47 2.49 -3.65 -11.56
C SER A 47 1.94 -2.87 -10.36
N PRO A 48 0.62 -2.77 -10.24
CA PRO A 48 0.01 -2.06 -9.13
C PRO A 48 0.27 -2.76 -7.80
N ASP A 49 0.70 -1.99 -6.81
CA ASP A 49 0.82 -2.41 -5.42
C ASP A 49 -0.30 -1.78 -4.58
N GLN A 50 -0.84 -2.57 -3.66
CA GLN A 50 -1.89 -2.16 -2.74
C GLN A 50 -1.44 -2.46 -1.32
N ALA A 51 -1.41 -1.42 -0.50
CA ALA A 51 -1.22 -1.56 0.94
C ALA A 51 -2.57 -1.85 1.62
N LEU A 52 -2.61 -2.95 2.36
CA LEU A 52 -3.73 -3.41 3.16
C LEU A 52 -3.45 -3.06 4.62
N MET A 53 -4.39 -2.38 5.26
CA MET A 53 -4.28 -1.90 6.63
C MET A 53 -5.02 -2.82 7.60
N PHE A 54 -4.41 -3.07 8.75
CA PHE A 54 -4.93 -3.91 9.80
C PHE A 54 -4.87 -3.20 11.15
N HIS A 55 -5.96 -3.27 11.91
CA HIS A 55 -6.01 -2.85 13.31
C HIS A 55 -6.15 -4.10 14.16
N ARG A 56 -5.16 -4.40 15.01
CA ARG A 56 -5.17 -5.56 15.92
C ARG A 56 -5.51 -6.88 15.21
N GLY A 57 -4.91 -7.08 14.05
CA GLY A 57 -5.09 -8.26 13.18
C GLY A 57 -6.38 -8.28 12.35
N ALA A 58 -7.30 -7.34 12.54
CA ALA A 58 -8.51 -7.20 11.72
C ALA A 58 -8.24 -6.30 10.52
N PHE A 59 -8.65 -6.73 9.33
CA PHE A 59 -8.55 -5.89 8.12
C PHE A 59 -9.52 -4.72 8.22
N VAL A 60 -9.01 -3.49 8.06
CA VAL A 60 -9.80 -2.26 8.19
C VAL A 60 -9.93 -1.47 6.89
N GLY A 61 -9.16 -1.80 5.86
CA GLY A 61 -9.25 -1.17 4.54
C GLY A 61 -7.92 -1.11 3.82
N THR A 62 -7.89 -0.40 2.70
CA THR A 62 -6.66 -0.14 1.96
C THR A 62 -6.11 1.24 2.31
N ALA A 63 -4.79 1.43 2.21
CA ALA A 63 -4.16 2.72 2.47
C ALA A 63 -4.68 3.82 1.51
N THR A 64 -4.81 3.45 0.24
CA THR A 64 -5.30 4.32 -0.83
C THR A 64 -6.48 3.66 -1.56
N PRO A 65 -7.41 4.45 -2.13
CA PRO A 65 -8.56 3.93 -2.88
C PRO A 65 -8.17 3.33 -4.25
N VAL A 66 -6.98 3.68 -4.75
CA VAL A 66 -6.39 3.16 -5.98
C VAL A 66 -5.01 2.61 -5.68
N ALA A 67 -4.62 1.54 -6.39
CA ALA A 67 -3.31 0.95 -6.28
C ALA A 67 -2.25 1.79 -7.02
N TYR A 68 -1.05 1.87 -6.45
CA TYR A 68 0.09 2.58 -7.01
C TYR A 68 1.23 1.59 -7.23
N PRO A 69 1.93 1.62 -8.37
CA PRO A 69 3.12 0.81 -8.54
C PRO A 69 4.25 1.35 -7.66
N PHE A 70 5.25 0.51 -7.38
CA PHE A 70 6.44 0.88 -6.62
C PHE A 70 6.11 1.43 -5.23
N THR A 71 5.14 0.79 -4.57
CA THR A 71 4.79 1.09 -3.17
C THR A 71 5.66 0.24 -2.25
N GLU A 72 6.39 0.88 -1.35
CA GLU A 72 7.25 0.22 -0.37
C GLU A 72 6.84 0.62 1.06
N LEU A 73 7.16 -0.25 2.01
CA LEU A 73 6.90 -0.03 3.44
C LEU A 73 8.17 0.43 4.14
N GLU A 74 8.13 1.59 4.77
CA GLU A 74 9.24 2.13 5.55
C GLU A 74 9.16 1.61 6.98
N VAL A 75 9.52 0.34 7.16
CA VAL A 75 9.50 -0.34 8.47
C VAL A 75 10.25 0.46 9.57
N PRO A 76 11.43 1.06 9.33
CA PRO A 76 12.13 1.83 10.37
C PRO A 76 11.40 3.11 10.82
N ALA A 77 10.49 3.63 10.02
CA ALA A 77 9.71 4.84 10.32
C ALA A 77 8.30 4.50 10.85
N SER A 78 7.89 3.24 10.80
CA SER A 78 6.58 2.77 11.26
C SER A 78 6.63 2.38 12.74
N THR A 79 5.53 2.58 13.46
CA THR A 79 5.33 2.28 14.88
C THR A 79 4.02 1.51 15.07
N ASP A 80 3.69 1.14 16.31
CA ASP A 80 2.49 0.34 16.62
C ASP A 80 1.17 1.01 16.20
N ASP A 81 1.12 2.31 15.96
CA ASP A 81 -0.07 3.08 15.56
C ASP A 81 0.10 3.85 14.24
N LEU A 82 1.30 3.87 13.67
CA LEU A 82 1.68 4.61 12.47
C LEU A 82 2.35 3.69 11.46
N VAL A 83 1.78 3.62 10.25
CA VAL A 83 2.40 2.98 9.10
C VAL A 83 2.93 4.07 8.16
N VAL A 84 4.18 3.94 7.73
CA VAL A 84 4.79 4.85 6.76
C VAL A 84 5.04 4.11 5.45
N LEU A 85 4.45 4.62 4.36
CA LEU A 85 4.64 4.08 3.02
C LEU A 85 5.41 5.07 2.15
N THR A 86 6.22 4.54 1.24
CA THR A 86 6.82 5.32 0.16
C THR A 86 6.25 4.91 -1.18
N TYR A 87 5.98 5.91 -2.01
CA TYR A 87 5.47 5.76 -3.35
C TYR A 87 6.46 6.38 -4.34
N ARG A 88 6.89 5.62 -5.34
CA ARG A 88 7.75 6.12 -6.41
C ARG A 88 6.96 6.37 -7.69
N SER A 89 7.18 7.53 -8.30
CA SER A 89 6.54 7.90 -9.57
C SER A 89 7.51 8.63 -10.49
N ARG A 90 7.15 8.80 -11.76
CA ARG A 90 7.91 9.59 -12.75
C ARG A 90 9.37 9.15 -12.95
N GLN A 91 9.71 7.87 -12.69
CA GLN A 91 11.02 7.30 -13.05
C GLN A 91 11.20 7.20 -14.57
N SER A 92 12.46 7.21 -15.04
CA SER A 92 12.78 7.11 -16.47
C SER A 92 12.60 5.70 -17.04
N CYS A 93 12.64 4.67 -16.18
CA CYS A 93 12.42 3.28 -16.55
C CYS A 93 11.95 2.44 -15.35
N ASP A 94 11.31 1.30 -15.59
CA ASP A 94 10.81 0.43 -14.51
C ASP A 94 11.89 -0.02 -13.52
N ALA A 95 13.14 -0.16 -13.98
CA ALA A 95 14.28 -0.57 -13.15
C ALA A 95 15.06 0.62 -12.56
N CYS A 96 14.67 1.85 -12.88
CA CYS A 96 15.36 3.07 -12.50
C CYS A 96 14.79 3.60 -11.18
N ASP A 97 15.68 4.06 -10.29
CA ASP A 97 15.32 4.65 -9.00
C ASP A 97 15.42 6.19 -9.03
N ASP A 98 15.34 6.79 -10.22
CA ASP A 98 15.42 8.24 -10.45
C ASP A 98 14.06 8.96 -10.40
N GLY A 99 13.02 8.24 -9.96
CA GLY A 99 11.68 8.77 -9.79
C GLY A 99 11.54 9.71 -8.58
N THR A 100 10.40 10.40 -8.53
CA THR A 100 9.97 11.18 -7.37
C THR A 100 9.44 10.24 -6.29
N LEU A 101 10.07 10.27 -5.11
CA LEU A 101 9.60 9.56 -3.93
C LEU A 101 8.64 10.45 -3.14
N THR A 102 7.46 9.91 -2.81
CA THR A 102 6.48 10.53 -1.93
C THR A 102 6.30 9.65 -0.70
N THR A 103 6.60 10.18 0.48
CA THR A 103 6.40 9.49 1.76
C THR A 103 5.07 9.89 2.34
N VAL A 104 4.28 8.93 2.81
CA VAL A 104 2.96 9.14 3.38
C VAL A 104 2.80 8.36 4.67
N GLY A 105 2.48 9.07 5.75
CA GLY A 105 2.08 8.48 7.03
C GLY A 105 0.60 8.14 7.08
N PHE A 106 0.27 7.02 7.71
CA PHE A 106 -1.08 6.56 8.01
C PHE A 106 -1.16 6.22 9.49
N GLN A 107 -2.12 6.80 10.20
CA GLN A 107 -2.27 6.58 11.64
C GLN A 107 -3.67 6.09 11.99
N TRP A 108 -3.77 5.21 12.97
CA TRP A 108 -5.07 4.80 13.52
C TRP A 108 -5.64 5.91 14.42
N GLN A 109 -6.81 6.43 14.07
CA GLN A 109 -7.54 7.47 14.82
C GLN A 109 -8.75 6.90 15.55
N GLY A 110 -8.53 5.85 16.35
CA GLY A 110 -9.54 5.25 17.21
C GLY A 110 -10.56 4.35 16.51
N ASP A 111 -11.13 4.80 15.38
CA ASP A 111 -12.13 4.06 14.60
C ASP A 111 -11.81 3.93 13.10
N HIS A 112 -10.86 4.72 12.57
CA HIS A 112 -10.45 4.66 11.17
C HIS A 112 -8.96 4.93 10.98
N VAL A 113 -8.45 4.59 9.79
CA VAL A 113 -7.10 4.99 9.37
C VAL A 113 -7.17 6.39 8.78
N GLN A 114 -6.40 7.32 9.35
CA GLN A 114 -6.23 8.67 8.82
C GLN A 114 -4.91 8.74 8.06
N MET A 115 -4.99 9.16 6.80
CA MET A 115 -3.82 9.52 6.01
C MET A 115 -3.33 10.91 6.44
N LEU A 116 -2.06 11.02 6.83
CA LEU A 116 -1.47 12.23 7.42
C LEU A 116 -0.88 13.17 6.37
N ASP A 117 -0.37 12.61 5.27
CA ASP A 117 0.26 13.35 4.18
C ASP A 117 -0.53 13.16 2.88
N PRO A 118 -0.45 14.10 1.91
CA PRO A 118 -1.12 13.92 0.63
C PRO A 118 -0.57 12.69 -0.10
N PRO A 119 -1.43 11.90 -0.77
CA PRO A 119 -0.98 10.80 -1.59
C PRO A 119 -0.21 11.35 -2.80
N PRO A 120 0.64 10.54 -3.46
CA PRO A 120 1.22 10.92 -4.75
C PRO A 120 0.10 11.30 -5.72
N GLU A 121 0.33 12.38 -6.50
CA GLU A 121 -0.60 12.80 -7.55
C GLU A 121 -0.95 11.58 -8.41
N SER A 122 -2.25 11.25 -8.49
CA SER A 122 -2.66 10.10 -9.28
C SER A 122 -2.26 10.34 -10.73
N LEU A 123 -1.61 9.36 -11.36
CA LEU A 123 -1.24 9.41 -12.78
C LEU A 123 -2.45 9.59 -13.71
N ASP A 124 -3.67 9.41 -13.18
CA ASP A 124 -4.96 9.55 -13.87
C ASP A 124 -5.60 10.95 -13.68
N SER A 125 -4.95 11.88 -12.96
CA SER A 125 -5.41 13.27 -12.87
C SER A 125 -5.13 13.98 -14.20
N PRO A 126 -6.13 14.58 -14.87
CA PRO A 126 -5.86 15.45 -16.01
C PRO A 126 -5.03 16.67 -15.57
N PRO A 127 -4.16 17.20 -16.45
CA PRO A 127 -3.40 18.42 -16.19
C PRO A 127 -4.27 19.68 -16.05
#